data_AF-A0A6P0UR67-F1
#
_entry.id   AF-A0A6P0UR67-F1
#
_cell.length_a   1.000
_cell.length_b   1.000
_cell.length_c   1.000
_cell.angle_alpha   90.00
_cell.angle_beta   90.00
_cell.angle_gamma   90.00
#
_symmetry.space_group_name_H-M   'P 1'
#
loop_
_entity.id
_entity.type
_entity.pdbx_description
1 polymer ?
#
loop_
_entity_poly.entity_id
_entity_poly.type
_entity_poly.pdbx_seq_one_letter_code
_entity_poly.pdbx_strand_id
1 'polypeptide(L)'
;MEKDLKELFEIERQVDHPRKPDHEARFIERLYEELPNKKKSSPLMLKIAASIVFLIGIAAASYSLLSPRSGSANNFSLSQLSPELKEVESYYTSNIEIILTQIEKNKENRGFEGRYLQRLSILQEEYEILISEIKEEGPNTFNVSAMINNLRLQLELLQELNREITSSKNKNYEII
;
A
#
# COMPACT_ATOMS: atom_id res chain seq x y z
N MET A 1 -32.87 -45.86 -73.52
CA MET A 1 -32.11 -46.93 -72.84
C MET A 1 -31.15 -46.23 -71.89
N GLU A 2 -31.41 -46.31 -70.59
CA GLU A 2 -30.52 -45.77 -69.56
C GLU A 2 -29.31 -46.69 -69.44
N LYS A 3 -28.10 -46.14 -69.58
CA LYS A 3 -26.88 -46.93 -69.38
C LYS A 3 -26.72 -47.17 -67.88
N ASP A 4 -26.53 -48.42 -67.48
CA ASP A 4 -26.31 -48.78 -66.08
C ASP A 4 -24.99 -48.17 -65.61
N LEU A 5 -25.04 -47.35 -64.55
CA LEU A 5 -23.86 -46.73 -63.97
C LEU A 5 -22.83 -47.77 -63.53
N LYS A 6 -23.30 -48.95 -63.09
CA LYS A 6 -22.40 -50.04 -62.71
C LYS A 6 -21.58 -50.50 -63.92
N GLU A 7 -22.22 -50.67 -65.07
CA GLU A 7 -21.55 -51.07 -66.31
C GLU A 7 -20.55 -50.01 -66.77
N LEU A 8 -20.89 -48.72 -66.66
CA LEU A 8 -19.97 -47.62 -66.95
C LEU A 8 -18.74 -47.60 -66.02
N PHE A 9 -18.92 -47.85 -64.72
CA PHE A 9 -17.79 -47.93 -63.78
C PHE A 9 -16.93 -49.18 -63.97
N GLU A 10 -17.51 -50.31 -64.40
CA GLU A 10 -16.73 -51.51 -64.75
C GLU A 10 -15.91 -51.32 -66.02
N ILE A 11 -16.43 -50.59 -67.01
CA ILE A 11 -15.67 -50.19 -68.21
C ILE A 11 -14.54 -49.22 -67.83
N GLU A 12 -14.85 -48.22 -67.00
CA GLU A 12 -13.87 -47.22 -66.56
C GLU A 12 -12.74 -47.84 -65.71
N ARG A 13 -13.04 -48.82 -64.85
CA ARG A 13 -12.04 -49.57 -64.07
C ARG A 13 -11.07 -50.38 -64.93
N GLN A 14 -11.49 -50.77 -66.13
CA GLN A 14 -10.64 -51.49 -67.08
C GLN A 14 -9.69 -50.55 -67.83
N VAL A 15 -9.91 -49.24 -67.78
CA VAL A 15 -9.03 -48.23 -68.36
C VAL A 15 -7.95 -47.87 -67.34
N ASP A 16 -6.70 -48.23 -67.62
CA ASP A 16 -5.57 -47.79 -66.82
C ASP A 16 -5.36 -46.28 -67.02
N HIS A 17 -5.53 -45.54 -65.93
CA HIS A 17 -5.29 -44.11 -65.89
C HIS A 17 -3.92 -43.86 -65.28
N PRO A 18 -2.84 -43.79 -66.08
CA PRO A 18 -1.50 -43.62 -65.54
C PRO A 18 -1.45 -42.31 -64.76
N ARG A 19 -1.19 -42.41 -63.46
CA ARG A 19 -0.95 -41.25 -62.61
C ARG A 19 0.26 -40.51 -63.16
N LYS A 20 0.14 -39.19 -63.31
CA LYS A 20 1.31 -38.37 -63.66
C LYS A 20 2.41 -38.59 -62.61
N PRO A 21 3.69 -38.72 -63.01
CA PRO A 21 4.79 -39.02 -62.08
C PRO A 21 4.95 -37.97 -60.98
N ASP A 22 4.51 -36.73 -61.24
CA ASP A 22 4.60 -35.58 -60.33
C ASP A 22 3.34 -35.38 -59.45
N HIS A 23 2.38 -36.29 -59.50
CA HIS A 23 1.13 -36.15 -58.74
C HIS A 23 1.37 -36.13 -57.22
N GLU A 24 2.29 -36.96 -56.74
CA GLU A 24 2.63 -37.05 -55.32
C GLU A 24 3.31 -35.75 -54.83
N ALA A 25 4.28 -35.24 -55.60
CA ALA A 25 4.96 -33.99 -55.29
C ALA A 25 3.96 -32.81 -55.18
N ARG A 26 3.06 -32.67 -56.16
CA ARG A 26 2.02 -31.63 -56.15
C ARG A 26 1.00 -31.78 -55.02
N PHE A 27 0.70 -33.01 -54.62
CA PHE A 27 -0.18 -33.27 -53.47
C PHE A 27 0.50 -32.83 -52.17
N ILE A 28 1.77 -33.20 -52.00
CA ILE A 28 2.57 -32.82 -50.82
C ILE A 28 2.73 -31.30 -50.73
N GLU A 29 2.99 -30.62 -51.84
CA GLU A 29 3.11 -29.15 -51.89
C GLU A 29 1.82 -28.47 -51.39
N ARG A 30 0.66 -28.83 -51.95
CA ARG A 30 -0.64 -28.30 -51.51
C ARG A 30 -0.99 -28.68 -50.08
N LEU A 31 -0.60 -29.87 -49.64
CA LEU A 31 -0.80 -30.32 -48.26
C LEU A 31 -0.05 -29.41 -47.28
N TYR A 32 1.22 -29.10 -47.57
CA TYR A 32 2.01 -28.23 -46.69
C TYR A 32 1.56 -26.77 -46.74
N GLU A 33 1.03 -26.30 -47.87
CA GLU A 33 0.47 -24.94 -48.01
C GLU A 33 -0.79 -24.75 -47.15
N GLU A 34 -1.66 -25.76 -47.08
CA GLU A 34 -2.93 -25.72 -46.34
C GLU A 34 -2.80 -26.10 -44.85
N LEU A 35 -1.61 -26.48 -44.38
CA LEU A 35 -1.41 -26.79 -42.98
C LEU A 35 -1.57 -25.52 -42.13
N PRO A 36 -2.37 -25.56 -41.05
CA PRO A 36 -2.59 -24.39 -40.21
C PRO A 36 -1.28 -23.98 -39.54
N ASN A 37 -0.78 -22.79 -39.87
CA ASN A 37 0.33 -22.16 -39.18
C ASN A 37 -0.07 -21.88 -37.73
N LYS A 38 0.38 -22.74 -36.80
CA LYS A 38 0.20 -22.52 -35.36
C LYS A 38 1.00 -21.29 -34.94
N LYS A 39 0.33 -20.13 -34.92
CA LYS A 39 0.92 -18.87 -34.45
C LYS A 39 1.35 -19.07 -32.99
N LYS A 40 2.66 -19.10 -32.74
CA LYS A 40 3.19 -19.21 -31.38
C LYS A 40 2.85 -17.92 -30.63
N SER A 41 1.81 -17.96 -29.80
CA SER A 41 1.56 -16.90 -28.83
C SER A 41 2.75 -16.86 -27.87
N SER A 42 3.49 -15.75 -27.84
CA SER A 42 4.57 -15.59 -26.89
C SER A 42 3.98 -15.12 -25.55
N PRO A 43 4.08 -15.90 -24.47
CA PRO A 43 3.59 -15.46 -23.16
C PRO A 43 4.48 -14.37 -22.53
N LEU A 44 5.43 -13.80 -23.29
CA LEU A 44 6.35 -12.76 -22.81
C LEU A 44 5.59 -11.55 -22.25
N MET A 45 4.55 -11.07 -22.92
CA MET A 45 3.72 -9.96 -22.43
C MET A 45 2.97 -10.33 -21.13
N LEU A 46 2.46 -11.56 -21.03
CA LEU A 46 1.80 -12.04 -19.81
C LEU A 46 2.78 -12.18 -18.64
N LYS A 47 4.00 -12.66 -18.90
CA LYS A 47 5.06 -12.78 -17.88
C LYS A 47 5.50 -11.42 -17.36
N ILE A 48 5.64 -10.43 -18.25
CA ILE A 48 5.97 -9.04 -17.89
C ILE A 48 4.85 -8.45 -17.03
N ALA A 49 3.59 -8.58 -17.46
CA ALA A 49 2.43 -8.11 -16.70
C ALA A 49 2.37 -8.75 -15.31
N ALA A 50 2.56 -10.07 -15.22
CA ALA A 50 2.57 -10.80 -13.96
C ALA A 50 3.68 -10.30 -13.00
N SER A 51 4.89 -10.02 -13.51
CA SER A 51 5.96 -9.48 -12.66
C SER A 51 5.66 -8.10 -12.10
N ILE A 52 4.99 -7.23 -12.87
CA ILE A 52 4.62 -5.88 -12.43
C ILE A 52 3.54 -5.97 -11.34
N VAL A 53 2.51 -6.78 -11.55
CA VAL A 53 1.45 -7.01 -10.54
C VAL A 53 2.03 -7.60 -9.26
N PHE A 54 2.98 -8.53 -9.38
CA PHE A 54 3.65 -9.13 -8.23
C PHE A 54 4.47 -8.11 -7.43
N LEU A 55 5.24 -7.24 -8.10
CA LEU A 55 5.99 -6.17 -7.45
C LEU A 55 5.07 -5.14 -6.78
N ILE A 56 3.97 -4.76 -7.42
CA ILE A 56 2.97 -3.86 -6.83
C ILE A 56 2.31 -4.53 -5.62
N GLY A 57 2.01 -5.82 -5.70
CA GLY A 57 1.46 -6.60 -4.59
C GLY A 57 2.40 -6.66 -3.38
N ILE A 58 3.70 -6.89 -3.60
CA ILE A 58 4.71 -6.85 -2.53
C ILE A 58 4.85 -5.43 -1.98
N ALA A 59 4.90 -4.41 -2.84
CA ALA A 59 4.99 -3.02 -2.39
C ALA A 59 3.78 -2.62 -1.53
N ALA A 60 2.56 -2.97 -1.94
CA ALA A 60 1.34 -2.71 -1.18
C ALA A 60 1.29 -3.52 0.12
N ALA A 61 1.69 -4.80 0.09
CA ALA A 61 1.74 -5.65 1.29
C ALA A 61 2.79 -5.16 2.29
N SER A 62 3.99 -4.81 1.82
CA SER A 62 5.06 -4.24 2.65
C SER A 62 4.64 -2.89 3.23
N TYR A 63 4.02 -2.01 2.43
CA TYR A 63 3.44 -0.77 2.93
C TYR A 63 2.38 -1.04 4.01
N SER A 64 1.50 -2.03 3.82
CA SER A 64 0.48 -2.38 4.84
C SER A 64 1.05 -3.05 6.09
N LEU A 65 2.22 -3.70 6.01
CA LEU A 65 2.89 -4.38 7.13
C LEU A 65 3.78 -3.43 7.93
N LEU A 66 4.48 -2.52 7.24
CA LEU A 66 5.41 -1.56 7.84
C LEU A 66 4.77 -0.21 8.18
N SER A 67 3.63 0.15 7.58
CA SER A 67 2.86 1.29 8.07
C SER A 67 2.37 0.95 9.47
N PRO A 68 2.62 1.79 10.48
CA PRO A 68 1.97 1.61 11.77
C PRO A 68 0.47 1.61 11.51
N ARG A 69 -0.19 0.47 11.76
CA ARG A 69 -1.64 0.38 11.77
C ARG A 69 -2.11 1.38 12.82
N SER A 70 -2.54 2.57 12.41
CA SER A 70 -3.48 3.40 13.17
C SER A 70 -4.89 2.78 13.14
N GLY A 71 -4.95 1.44 13.10
CA GLY A 71 -6.16 0.67 13.24
C GLY A 71 -6.45 0.58 14.72
N SER A 72 -7.53 1.26 15.12
CA SER A 72 -8.22 1.17 16.41
C SER A 72 -8.15 -0.24 17.01
N ALA A 73 -7.08 -0.50 17.75
CA ALA A 73 -6.83 -1.71 18.49
C ALA A 73 -7.24 -1.45 19.94
N ASN A 74 -8.52 -1.15 20.16
CA ASN A 74 -9.09 -0.92 21.48
C ASN A 74 -8.10 -0.14 22.39
N ASN A 75 -7.63 1.01 21.89
CA ASN A 75 -6.62 1.78 22.59
C ASN A 75 -7.27 2.25 23.89
N PHE A 76 -6.71 1.79 25.00
CA PHE A 76 -7.15 2.22 26.31
C PHE A 76 -7.00 3.74 26.35
N SER A 77 -8.05 4.42 26.81
CA SER A 77 -8.14 5.86 26.85
C SER A 77 -8.74 6.25 28.18
N LEU A 78 -8.29 7.37 28.73
CA LEU A 78 -8.78 7.86 30.03
C LEU A 78 -10.30 8.10 30.00
N SER A 79 -10.85 8.38 28.82
CA SER A 79 -12.29 8.47 28.56
C SER A 79 -13.11 7.23 28.92
N GLN A 80 -12.49 6.05 29.01
CA GLN A 80 -13.14 4.80 29.39
C GLN A 80 -13.29 4.66 30.91
N LEU A 81 -12.56 5.45 31.70
CA LEU A 81 -12.57 5.39 33.16
C LEU A 81 -13.60 6.33 33.79
N SER A 82 -13.66 7.59 33.34
CA SER A 82 -14.66 8.54 33.84
C SER A 82 -14.89 9.72 32.87
N PRO A 83 -16.05 10.40 32.97
CA PRO A 83 -16.31 11.63 32.20
C PRO A 83 -15.31 12.76 32.49
N GLU A 84 -14.86 12.91 33.73
CA GLU A 84 -13.89 13.94 34.13
C GLU A 84 -12.52 13.66 33.50
N LEU A 85 -12.09 12.39 33.51
CA LEU A 85 -10.85 11.95 32.89
C LEU A 85 -10.88 12.13 31.36
N LYS A 86 -12.04 11.93 30.73
CA LYS A 86 -12.26 12.24 29.31
C LYS A 86 -12.01 13.72 29.00
N GLU A 87 -12.52 14.61 29.85
CA GLU A 87 -12.38 16.05 29.66
C GLU A 87 -10.91 16.47 29.75
N VAL A 88 -10.19 15.94 30.74
CA VAL A 88 -8.75 16.17 30.92
C VAL A 88 -7.94 15.67 29.72
N GLU A 89 -8.18 14.44 29.29
CA GLU A 89 -7.51 13.86 28.11
C GLU A 89 -7.78 14.71 26.86
N SER A 90 -9.06 15.03 26.61
CA SER A 90 -9.49 15.84 25.46
C SER A 90 -8.83 17.22 25.46
N TYR A 91 -8.74 17.85 26.62
CA TYR A 91 -8.07 19.14 26.77
C TYR A 91 -6.62 19.06 26.28
N TYR A 92 -5.84 18.11 26.78
CA TYR A 92 -4.43 18.00 26.38
C TYR A 92 -4.28 17.60 24.92
N THR A 93 -4.99 16.57 24.45
CA THR A 93 -4.84 16.08 23.07
C THR A 93 -5.22 17.14 22.04
N SER A 94 -6.32 17.89 22.27
CA SER A 94 -6.73 18.95 21.35
C SER A 94 -5.74 20.12 21.34
N ASN A 95 -5.19 20.51 22.50
CA ASN A 95 -4.21 21.59 22.54
C ASN A 95 -2.86 21.17 21.92
N ILE A 96 -2.44 19.92 22.12
CA ILE A 96 -1.27 19.33 21.44
C ILE A 96 -1.45 19.42 19.93
N GLU A 97 -2.60 18.97 19.41
CA GLU A 97 -2.91 19.03 17.98
C GLU A 97 -2.89 20.48 17.46
N ILE A 98 -3.55 21.41 18.16
CA ILE A 98 -3.55 22.84 17.79
C ILE A 98 -2.12 23.37 17.67
N ILE A 99 -1.25 23.11 18.64
CA ILE A 99 0.11 23.65 18.63
C ILE A 99 0.96 22.99 17.53
N LEU A 100 0.83 21.68 17.32
CA LEU A 100 1.50 21.00 16.21
C LEU A 100 1.13 21.65 14.87
N THR A 101 -0.16 21.93 14.63
CA THR A 101 -0.57 22.61 13.39
C THR A 101 -0.01 24.03 13.26
N GLN A 102 0.19 24.75 14.38
CA GLN A 102 0.84 26.07 14.39
C GLN A 102 2.33 25.96 14.07
N ILE A 103 3.03 24.99 14.65
CA ILE A 103 4.44 24.70 14.38
C ILE A 103 4.63 24.33 12.91
N GLU A 104 3.78 23.45 12.37
CA GLU A 104 3.82 23.04 10.96
C GLU A 104 3.59 24.18 9.96
N LYS A 105 2.81 25.20 10.33
CA LYS A 105 2.62 26.39 9.50
C LYS A 105 3.85 27.30 9.47
N ASN A 106 4.76 27.18 10.43
CA ASN A 106 5.98 28.01 10.55
C ASN A 106 7.26 27.29 10.06
N LYS A 107 7.12 26.29 9.17
CA LYS A 107 8.15 25.39 8.59
C LYS A 107 9.40 26.04 7.93
N GLU A 108 9.50 27.37 7.90
CA GLU A 108 10.67 28.08 7.36
C GLU A 108 11.85 28.10 8.37
N ASN A 109 11.62 27.83 9.66
CA ASN A 109 12.61 27.97 10.74
C ASN A 109 13.23 26.63 11.23
N ARG A 110 13.48 25.67 10.34
CA ARG A 110 13.85 24.25 10.65
C ARG A 110 15.19 24.01 11.40
N GLY A 111 15.83 25.04 11.94
CA GLY A 111 17.18 24.95 12.51
C GLY A 111 17.24 24.43 13.95
N PHE A 112 16.17 24.53 14.74
CA PHE A 112 16.23 24.40 16.21
C PHE A 112 15.28 23.34 16.81
N GLU A 113 14.50 22.66 15.98
CA GLU A 113 13.36 21.82 16.41
C GLU A 113 13.79 20.40 16.85
N GLY A 114 14.97 19.92 16.44
CA GLY A 114 15.36 18.52 16.54
C GLY A 114 15.36 17.94 17.96
N ARG A 115 15.83 18.71 18.97
CA ARG A 115 15.85 18.24 20.36
C ARG A 115 14.46 18.21 20.99
N TYR A 116 13.61 19.17 20.66
CA TYR A 116 12.21 19.21 21.12
C TYR A 116 11.43 18.03 20.53
N LEU A 117 11.57 17.77 19.23
CA LEU A 117 10.90 16.65 18.58
C LEU A 117 11.40 15.29 19.10
N GLN A 118 12.70 15.15 19.40
CA GLN A 118 13.24 13.95 20.04
C GLN A 118 12.69 13.76 21.46
N ARG A 119 12.58 14.84 22.25
CA ARG A 119 12.01 14.73 23.59
C ARG A 119 10.52 14.40 23.55
N LEU A 120 9.80 14.96 22.58
CA LEU A 120 8.39 14.67 22.34
C LEU A 120 8.18 13.20 21.97
N SER A 121 9.03 12.63 21.10
CA SER A 121 8.91 11.22 20.72
C SER A 121 9.11 10.28 21.91
N ILE A 122 10.04 10.60 22.82
CA ILE A 122 10.26 9.83 24.06
C ILE A 122 8.99 9.88 24.94
N LEU A 123 8.39 11.06 25.10
CA LEU A 123 7.16 11.20 25.87
C LEU A 123 6.00 10.42 25.24
N GLN A 124 5.88 10.43 23.91
CA GLN A 124 4.85 9.66 23.19
C GLN A 124 5.05 8.15 23.34
N GLU A 125 6.30 7.67 23.29
CA GLU A 125 6.61 6.25 23.54
C GLU A 125 6.25 5.84 24.97
N GLU A 126 6.59 6.67 25.96
CA GLU A 126 6.23 6.44 27.37
C GLU A 126 4.70 6.41 27.58
N TYR A 127 3.95 7.25 26.86
CA TYR A 127 2.48 7.23 26.88
C TYR A 127 1.91 5.89 26.39
N GLU A 128 2.46 5.34 25.30
CA GLU A 128 2.06 4.03 24.78
C GLU A 128 2.44 2.88 25.72
N ILE A 129 3.60 2.98 26.40
CA ILE A 129 3.99 2.03 27.45
C ILE A 129 2.96 2.05 28.59
N LEU A 130 2.59 3.23 29.09
CA LEU A 130 1.57 3.36 30.14
C LEU A 130 0.21 2.78 29.72
N ILE A 131 -0.20 2.96 28.47
CA ILE A 131 -1.40 2.31 27.90
C ILE A 131 -1.27 0.78 27.97
N SER A 132 -0.10 0.23 27.63
CA SER A 132 0.14 -1.21 27.66
C SER A 132 0.13 -1.77 29.09
N GLU A 133 0.73 -1.07 30.05
CA GLU A 133 0.72 -1.44 31.47
C GLU A 133 -0.72 -1.46 32.02
N ILE A 134 -1.54 -0.46 31.68
CA ILE A 134 -2.95 -0.44 32.12
C ILE A 134 -3.76 -1.57 31.49
N LYS A 135 -3.46 -1.97 30.26
CA LYS A 135 -4.11 -3.13 29.62
C LYS A 135 -3.76 -4.44 30.33
N GLU A 136 -2.54 -4.57 30.86
CA GLU A 136 -2.07 -5.78 31.54
C GLU A 136 -2.51 -5.83 33.01
N GLU A 137 -2.29 -4.76 33.75
CA GLU A 137 -2.46 -4.72 35.21
C GLU A 137 -3.82 -4.13 35.65
N GLY A 138 -4.54 -3.49 34.72
CA GLY A 138 -5.74 -2.72 35.00
C GLY A 138 -5.44 -1.28 35.42
N PRO A 139 -6.44 -0.38 35.34
CA PRO A 139 -6.26 1.02 35.65
C PRO A 139 -6.03 1.23 37.15
N ASN A 140 -4.92 1.89 37.49
CA ASN A 140 -4.61 2.30 38.85
C ASN A 140 -4.27 3.81 38.89
N THR A 141 -4.34 4.41 40.08
CA THR A 141 -4.12 5.86 40.25
C THR A 141 -2.74 6.30 39.78
N PHE A 142 -1.72 5.45 39.93
CA PHE A 142 -0.36 5.76 39.52
C PHE A 142 -0.27 5.85 37.99
N ASN A 143 -0.71 4.82 37.26
CA ASN A 143 -0.64 4.80 35.79
C ASN A 143 -1.53 5.88 35.17
N VAL A 144 -2.73 6.12 35.73
CA VAL A 144 -3.62 7.21 35.28
C VAL A 144 -2.99 8.58 35.49
N SER A 145 -2.40 8.82 36.67
CA SER A 145 -1.71 10.08 36.94
C SER A 145 -0.46 10.25 36.07
N ALA A 146 0.26 9.17 35.79
CA ALA A 146 1.43 9.19 34.91
C ALA A 146 1.03 9.52 33.46
N MET A 147 -0.07 8.95 32.94
CA MET A 147 -0.59 9.29 31.61
C MET A 147 -0.95 10.77 31.50
N ILE A 148 -1.70 11.30 32.48
CA ILE A 148 -2.09 12.73 32.49
C ILE A 148 -0.84 13.62 32.57
N ASN A 149 0.13 13.25 33.43
CA ASN A 149 1.38 13.99 33.54
C ASN A 149 2.18 13.97 32.25
N ASN A 150 2.23 12.83 31.56
CA ASN A 150 2.91 12.71 30.28
C ASN A 150 2.24 13.62 29.22
N LEU A 151 0.91 13.61 29.10
CA LEU A 151 0.17 14.53 28.22
C LEU A 151 0.45 16.00 28.54
N ARG A 152 0.52 16.35 29.83
CA ARG A 152 0.92 17.70 30.26
C ARG A 152 2.33 18.05 29.79
N LEU A 153 3.31 17.17 29.99
CA LEU A 153 4.69 17.39 29.57
C LEU A 153 4.81 17.54 28.04
N GLN A 154 4.07 16.75 27.27
CA GLN A 154 4.02 16.90 25.81
C GLN A 154 3.51 18.29 25.42
N LEU A 155 2.43 18.75 26.06
CA LEU A 155 1.86 20.06 25.81
C LEU A 155 2.83 21.20 26.17
N GLU A 156 3.43 21.15 27.36
CA GLU A 156 4.41 22.15 27.83
C GLU A 156 5.60 22.26 26.86
N LEU A 157 6.16 21.12 26.45
CA LEU A 157 7.27 21.05 25.51
C LEU A 157 6.92 21.68 24.16
N LEU A 158 5.71 21.43 23.65
CA LEU A 158 5.23 22.01 22.40
C LEU A 158 4.97 23.52 22.52
N GLN A 159 4.45 23.98 23.66
CA GLN A 159 4.28 25.40 23.95
C GLN A 159 5.63 26.14 23.98
N GLU A 160 6.64 25.55 24.61
CA GLU A 160 8.01 26.08 24.60
C GLU A 160 8.57 26.18 23.18
N LEU A 161 8.49 25.10 22.41
CA LEU A 161 8.94 25.08 21.02
C LEU A 161 8.23 26.17 20.18
N ASN A 162 6.90 26.28 20.30
CA ASN A 162 6.13 27.29 19.57
C ASN A 162 6.52 28.73 19.97
N ARG A 163 6.82 28.98 21.26
CA ARG A 163 7.35 30.26 21.73
C ARG A 163 8.72 30.57 21.15
N GLU A 164 9.61 29.59 21.06
CA GLU A 164 10.93 29.79 20.47
C GLU A 164 10.85 30.10 18.97
N ILE A 165 9.99 29.38 18.24
CA ILE A 165 9.75 29.60 16.81
C ILE A 165 9.18 31.01 16.56
N THR A 166 8.16 31.41 17.32
CA THR A 166 7.52 32.72 17.18
C THR A 166 8.43 33.88 17.61
N SER A 167 9.21 33.71 18.69
CA SER A 167 10.18 34.71 19.14
C SER A 167 11.32 34.91 18.13
N SER A 168 11.80 33.82 17.51
CA SER A 168 12.83 33.88 16.47
C SER A 168 12.32 34.59 15.21
N LYS A 169 11.05 34.36 14.86
CA LYS A 169 10.39 35.04 13.74
C LYS A 169 10.29 36.56 13.96
N ASN A 170 9.90 37.02 15.14
CA ASN A 170 9.77 38.46 15.44
C ASN A 170 11.11 39.19 15.40
N LYS A 171 12.19 38.57 15.91
CA LYS A 171 13.55 39.16 15.83
C LYS A 171 14.04 39.36 14.39
N ASN A 172 13.63 38.50 13.46
CA ASN A 172 13.99 38.63 12.04
C ASN A 172 13.24 39.76 11.33
N TYR A 173 12.14 40.29 11.91
CA TYR A 173 11.38 41.42 11.33
C TYR A 173 11.74 42.79 11.91
N GLU A 174 12.51 42.86 13.00
CA GLU A 174 12.98 44.13 13.59
C GLU A 174 14.37 44.57 13.07
N ILE A 175 15.00 43.77 12.21
CA ILE A 175 16.26 44.10 11.53
C ILE A 175 15.97 44.35 10.05
N ILE A 176 15.16 45.37 9.74
CA ILE A 176 15.05 45.99 8.40
C ILE A 176 14.90 47.50 8.57
#